data_AF-A0AA38MLB1-F1
#
_entry.id   AF-A0AA38MLB1-F1
#
_cell.length_a   1.000
_cell.length_b   1.000
_cell.length_c   1.000
_cell.angle_alpha   90.00
_cell.angle_beta   90.00
_cell.angle_gamma   90.00
#
_symmetry.space_group_name_H-M   'P 1'
#
loop_
_entity.id
_entity.type
_entity.pdbx_description
1 polymer ?
#
loop_
_entity_poly.entity_id
_entity_poly.type
_entity_poly.pdbx_seq_one_letter_code
_entity_poly.pdbx_strand_id
1 'polypeptide(L)'
;MKLLKQYRLLRLSSYLTKQLRPVAQLGDPGSGAGKGGGAGGSIRNAGGVFGKVQAAREEQYFRKQQKEQLWRLREAIKDDIFFHQEEIKKHQEVIDRYKQRMDKFFK
;
A
#
# COMPACT_ATOMS: atom_id res chain seq x y z
N MET A 1 62.94 -12.26 21.43
CA MET A 1 63.76 -12.23 20.20
C MET A 1 62.90 -12.66 19.03
N LYS A 2 62.89 -11.84 17.97
CA LYS A 2 62.47 -12.16 16.58
C LYS A 2 60.97 -12.45 16.37
N LEU A 3 60.30 -11.99 15.33
CA LEU A 3 60.52 -10.95 14.32
C LEU A 3 59.15 -10.80 13.62
N LEU A 4 58.90 -9.61 13.10
CA LEU A 4 57.83 -9.23 12.17
C LEU A 4 57.42 -10.30 11.15
N LYS A 5 56.12 -10.39 10.86
CA LYS A 5 55.63 -10.68 9.50
C LYS A 5 54.33 -9.95 9.22
N GLN A 6 54.51 -8.80 8.60
CA GLN A 6 53.50 -8.00 7.94
C GLN A 6 53.10 -8.71 6.65
N TYR A 7 51.82 -9.05 6.50
CA TYR A 7 51.22 -9.33 5.20
C TYR A 7 49.89 -8.58 5.08
N ARG A 8 50.01 -7.42 4.43
CA ARG A 8 48.97 -6.75 3.67
C ARG A 8 48.44 -7.72 2.60
N LEU A 9 47.19 -7.51 2.17
CA LEU A 9 46.40 -8.17 1.09
C LEU A 9 45.18 -8.93 1.69
N LEU A 10 43.92 -8.74 1.29
CA LEU A 10 43.30 -8.09 0.14
C LEU A 10 41.82 -7.75 0.47
N ARG A 11 41.36 -6.62 -0.08
CA ARG A 11 39.98 -6.32 -0.53
C ARG A 11 38.82 -6.96 0.27
N LEU A 12 38.26 -6.22 1.22
CA LEU A 12 36.86 -6.42 1.57
C LEU A 12 35.96 -5.58 0.68
N SER A 13 35.16 -6.29 -0.12
CA SER A 13 33.73 -6.04 -0.27
C SER A 13 33.31 -4.76 -1.01
N SER A 14 33.35 -4.82 -2.35
CA SER A 14 32.57 -3.92 -3.21
C SER A 14 31.12 -4.43 -3.37
N TYR A 15 30.35 -4.51 -2.27
CA TYR A 15 28.92 -4.86 -2.32
C TYR A 15 28.01 -3.65 -2.11
N LEU A 16 28.32 -2.50 -2.72
CA LEU A 16 27.43 -1.35 -2.67
C LEU A 16 27.44 -0.49 -3.94
N THR A 17 27.25 -1.11 -5.10
CA THR A 17 26.55 -0.44 -6.20
C THR A 17 25.15 -1.01 -6.28
N LYS A 18 24.27 -0.33 -5.54
CA LYS A 18 22.82 -0.47 -5.59
C LYS A 18 22.39 -0.50 -7.05
N GLN A 19 21.65 -1.53 -7.40
CA GLN A 19 21.02 -1.66 -8.70
C GLN A 19 20.13 -0.45 -8.96
N LEU A 20 20.58 0.45 -9.84
CA LEU A 20 19.75 1.47 -10.45
C LEU A 20 18.68 0.73 -11.27
N ARG A 21 17.43 0.71 -10.79
CA ARG A 21 16.31 0.30 -11.62
C ARG A 21 16.21 1.29 -12.78
N PRO A 22 16.27 0.87 -14.05
CA PRO A 22 16.00 1.77 -15.15
C PRO A 22 14.57 2.29 -15.00
N VAL A 23 14.38 3.60 -15.19
CA VAL A 23 13.07 4.24 -15.26
C VAL A 23 12.27 3.48 -16.33
N ALA A 24 11.24 2.77 -15.88
CA ALA A 24 10.33 2.06 -16.77
C ALA A 24 9.80 3.04 -17.82
N GLN A 25 10.27 2.84 -19.05
CA GLN A 25 9.79 3.49 -20.27
C GLN A 25 8.26 3.53 -20.19
N LEU A 26 7.70 4.74 -20.06
CA LEU A 26 6.26 4.93 -20.14
C LEU A 26 5.88 4.56 -21.58
N GLY A 27 5.38 3.34 -21.79
CA GLY A 27 4.74 3.00 -23.06
C GLY A 27 3.60 3.96 -23.32
N ASP A 28 3.47 4.42 -24.57
CA ASP A 28 2.41 5.35 -24.96
C ASP A 28 1.03 4.77 -24.64
N PRO A 29 0.09 5.58 -24.07
CA PRO A 29 -1.29 5.15 -23.87
C PRO A 29 -1.88 4.59 -25.17
N GLY A 30 -2.27 3.32 -25.13
CA GLY A 30 -2.84 2.60 -26.27
C GLY A 30 -1.83 1.90 -27.20
N SER A 31 -0.54 1.82 -26.87
CA SER A 31 0.45 1.06 -27.65
C SER A 31 0.36 -0.47 -27.47
N GLY A 32 -0.56 -0.96 -26.64
CA GLY A 32 -0.71 -2.39 -26.34
C GLY A 32 0.41 -2.99 -25.49
N ALA A 33 1.55 -2.31 -25.32
CA ALA A 33 2.69 -2.75 -24.53
C ALA A 33 3.10 -1.67 -23.52
N GLY A 34 2.39 -1.58 -22.39
CA GLY A 34 2.65 -0.55 -21.37
C GLY A 34 2.14 -0.88 -19.97
N LYS A 35 3.07 -0.71 -18.99
CA LYS A 35 2.99 -0.61 -17.51
C LYS A 35 2.05 -1.48 -16.65
N GLY A 36 1.30 -2.44 -17.17
CA GLY A 36 0.65 -3.40 -16.26
C GLY A 36 -0.36 -4.39 -16.82
N GLY A 37 -0.70 -4.33 -18.11
CA GLY A 37 -1.59 -5.30 -18.74
C GLY A 37 -0.86 -5.97 -19.89
N GLY A 38 -0.75 -7.30 -19.86
CA GLY A 38 -0.29 -8.08 -21.00
C GLY A 38 -1.05 -7.69 -22.27
N ALA A 39 -0.37 -7.80 -23.41
CA ALA A 39 -0.82 -7.39 -24.74
C ALA A 39 -2.34 -7.62 -24.93
N GLY A 40 -3.13 -6.55 -24.79
CA GLY A 40 -4.59 -6.58 -24.62
C GLY A 40 -5.38 -6.92 -25.88
N GLY A 41 -4.99 -7.99 -26.58
CA GLY A 41 -5.55 -8.42 -27.86
C GLY A 41 -5.02 -7.61 -29.06
N SER A 42 -5.27 -8.13 -30.26
CA SER A 42 -4.84 -7.56 -31.55
C SER A 42 -5.27 -6.11 -31.77
N ILE A 43 -6.37 -5.66 -31.14
CA ILE A 43 -6.91 -4.30 -31.25
C ILE A 43 -6.06 -3.27 -30.49
N ARG A 44 -5.54 -3.63 -29.30
CA ARG A 44 -4.67 -2.75 -28.50
C ARG A 44 -3.24 -2.72 -29.00
N ASN A 45 -2.73 -3.85 -29.52
CA ASN A 45 -1.39 -3.91 -30.12
C ASN A 45 -1.27 -3.12 -31.42
N ALA A 46 -2.38 -2.96 -32.17
CA ALA A 46 -2.37 -2.21 -33.42
C ALA A 46 -2.17 -0.69 -33.24
N GLY A 47 -2.25 -0.15 -32.01
CA GLY A 47 -1.88 1.24 -31.72
C GLY A 47 -2.76 2.33 -32.36
N GLY A 48 -3.94 1.98 -32.87
CA GLY A 48 -4.84 2.92 -33.56
C GLY A 48 -5.68 3.82 -32.63
N VAL A 49 -6.35 4.82 -33.22
CA VAL A 49 -7.21 5.79 -32.49
C VAL A 49 -8.27 5.08 -31.64
N PHE A 50 -8.88 4.01 -32.15
CA PHE A 50 -9.86 3.21 -31.42
C PHE A 50 -9.25 2.47 -30.20
N GLY A 51 -8.01 2.00 -30.30
CA GLY A 51 -7.28 1.39 -29.18
C GLY A 51 -6.97 2.38 -28.06
N LYS A 52 -6.64 3.63 -28.41
CA LYS A 52 -6.44 4.73 -27.45
C LYS A 52 -7.73 5.13 -26.74
N VAL A 53 -8.83 5.24 -27.47
CA VAL A 53 -10.16 5.55 -26.88
C VAL A 53 -10.62 4.43 -25.94
N GLN A 54 -10.41 3.17 -26.33
CA GLN A 54 -10.75 2.02 -25.49
C GLN A 54 -9.88 1.96 -24.22
N ALA A 55 -8.58 2.23 -24.33
CA ALA A 55 -7.68 2.34 -23.17
C ALA A 55 -8.14 3.42 -22.18
N ALA A 56 -8.49 4.62 -22.67
CA ALA A 56 -8.98 5.70 -21.82
C ALA A 56 -10.30 5.35 -21.11
N ARG A 57 -11.24 4.69 -21.80
CA ARG A 57 -12.52 4.25 -21.19
C ARG A 57 -12.31 3.20 -20.11
N GLU A 58 -11.46 2.21 -20.38
CA GLU A 58 -11.13 1.18 -19.39
C GLU A 58 -10.42 1.78 -18.18
N GLU A 59 -9.46 2.68 -18.38
CA GLU A 59 -8.80 3.39 -17.27
C GLU A 59 -9.80 4.19 -16.43
N GLN A 60 -10.74 4.91 -17.06
CA GLN A 60 -11.79 5.63 -16.35
C GLN A 60 -12.69 4.68 -15.54
N TYR A 61 -13.04 3.51 -16.10
CA TYR A 61 -13.83 2.50 -15.41
C TYR A 61 -13.12 1.98 -14.17
N PHE A 62 -11.87 1.53 -14.31
CA PHE A 62 -11.09 1.02 -13.17
C PHE A 62 -10.83 2.10 -12.12
N ARG A 63 -10.57 3.34 -12.53
CA ARG A 63 -10.42 4.46 -11.60
C ARG A 63 -11.69 4.71 -10.78
N LYS A 64 -12.87 4.62 -11.40
CA LYS A 64 -14.16 4.72 -10.69
C LYS A 64 -14.33 3.57 -9.69
N GLN A 65 -14.06 2.34 -10.11
CA GLN A 65 -14.13 1.17 -9.23
C GLN A 65 -13.17 1.26 -8.04
N GLN A 66 -11.93 1.67 -8.27
CA GLN A 66 -10.95 1.87 -7.20
C GLN A 66 -11.42 2.95 -6.22
N LYS A 67 -11.94 4.07 -6.72
CA LYS A 67 -12.49 5.13 -5.87
C LYS A 67 -13.65 4.62 -5.01
N GLU A 68 -14.54 3.81 -5.59
CA GLU A 68 -15.67 3.22 -4.88
C GLU A 68 -15.21 2.23 -3.80
N GLN A 69 -14.25 1.35 -4.11
CA GLN A 69 -13.68 0.42 -3.13
C GLN A 69 -13.03 1.15 -1.95
N LEU A 70 -12.23 2.19 -2.25
CA LEU A 70 -11.61 3.02 -1.21
C LEU A 70 -12.65 3.76 -0.36
N TRP A 71 -13.73 4.23 -0.98
CA TRP A 71 -14.82 4.86 -0.25
C TRP A 71 -15.53 3.87 0.68
N ARG A 72 -15.88 2.66 0.20
CA ARG A 72 -16.49 1.61 1.03
C ARG A 72 -15.60 1.22 2.20
N LEU A 73 -14.29 1.05 1.96
CA LEU A 73 -13.33 0.75 3.02
C LEU A 73 -13.28 1.86 4.08
N ARG A 74 -13.31 3.12 3.64
CA ARG A 74 -13.32 4.27 4.55
C ARG A 74 -14.57 4.30 5.41
N GLU A 75 -15.75 4.07 4.84
CA GLU A 75 -17.01 4.05 5.61
C GLU A 75 -17.03 2.88 6.60
N ALA A 76 -16.63 1.68 6.18
CA ALA A 76 -16.55 0.53 7.09
C ALA A 76 -15.64 0.82 8.31
N ILE A 77 -14.46 1.41 8.09
CA ILE A 77 -13.55 1.79 9.19
C ILE A 77 -14.19 2.84 10.12
N LYS A 78 -14.95 3.80 9.58
CA LYS A 78 -15.65 4.78 10.43
C LYS A 78 -16.71 4.11 11.29
N ASP A 79 -17.48 3.19 10.71
CA ASP A 79 -18.51 2.45 11.43
C ASP A 79 -17.89 1.60 12.55
N ASP A 80 -16.76 0.94 12.28
CA ASP A 80 -16.00 0.16 13.28
C ASP A 80 -15.49 1.07 14.41
N ILE A 81 -14.95 2.25 14.08
CA ILE A 81 -14.50 3.23 15.09
C ILE A 81 -15.68 3.66 15.98
N PHE A 82 -16.82 3.98 15.38
CA PHE A 82 -18.00 4.40 16.11
C PHE A 82 -18.51 3.28 17.04
N PHE A 83 -18.58 2.05 16.53
CA PHE A 83 -18.99 0.89 17.31
C PHE A 83 -18.09 0.68 18.53
N HIS A 84 -16.77 0.71 18.35
CA HIS A 84 -15.84 0.52 19.47
C HIS A 84 -15.82 1.70 20.44
N GLN A 85 -16.07 2.93 19.98
CA GLN A 85 -16.25 4.07 20.88
C GLN A 85 -17.45 3.88 21.81
N GLU A 86 -18.57 3.38 21.28
CA GLU A 86 -19.76 3.08 22.08
C GLU A 86 -19.53 1.92 23.06
N GLU A 87 -18.79 0.90 22.67
CA GLU A 87 -18.38 -0.18 23.59
C GLU A 87 -17.51 0.32 24.74
N ILE A 88 -16.50 1.14 24.43
CA ILE A 88 -15.62 1.76 25.44
C ILE A 88 -16.46 2.57 26.43
N LYS A 89 -17.41 3.37 25.94
CA LYS A 89 -18.30 4.17 26.79
C LYS A 89 -19.12 3.30 27.73
N LYS A 90 -19.75 2.22 27.23
CA LYS A 90 -20.51 1.27 28.05
C LYS A 90 -19.62 0.62 29.12
N HIS A 91 -18.40 0.22 28.76
CA HIS A 91 -17.46 -0.35 29.73
C HIS A 91 -17.03 0.67 30.78
N GLN A 92 -16.82 1.94 30.39
CA GLN A 92 -16.50 3.01 31.32
C GLN A 92 -17.62 3.24 32.33
N GLU A 93 -18.88 3.26 31.89
CA GLU A 93 -20.03 3.37 32.79
C GLU A 93 -20.10 2.21 33.80
N VAL A 94 -19.78 0.98 33.36
CA VAL A 94 -19.74 -0.19 34.25
C VAL A 94 -18.62 -0.04 35.28
N ILE A 95 -17.42 0.38 34.86
CA ILE A 95 -16.30 0.65 35.77
C ILE A 95 -16.69 1.70 36.81
N ASP A 96 -17.33 2.79 36.39
CA ASP A 96 -17.72 3.88 37.28
C ASP A 96 -18.80 3.42 38.29
N ARG A 97 -19.75 2.57 37.89
CA ARG A 97 -20.69 1.94 38.82
C ARG A 97 -19.98 1.09 39.86
N TYR A 98 -18.96 0.31 39.47
CA TYR A 98 -18.19 -0.50 40.41
C TYR A 98 -17.35 0.37 41.34
N LYS A 99 -16.74 1.45 40.85
CA LYS A 99 -16.03 2.44 41.69
C LYS A 99 -16.97 3.06 42.73
N GLN A 100 -18.15 3.53 42.33
CA GLN A 100 -19.14 4.07 43.25
C GLN A 100 -19.59 3.04 44.30
N ARG A 101 -19.74 1.77 43.91
CA ARG A 101 -20.07 0.69 44.85
C ARG A 101 -18.92 0.48 45.83
N MET A 102 -17.68 0.44 45.36
CA MET A 102 -16.49 0.31 46.18
C MET A 102 -16.38 1.47 47.19
N ASP A 103 -16.54 2.71 46.73
CA ASP A 103 -16.51 3.91 47.59
C ASP A 103 -17.59 3.87 48.66
N LYS A 104 -18.78 3.30 48.39
CA LYS A 104 -19.83 3.10 49.40
C LYS A 104 -19.48 2.04 50.43
N PHE A 105 -18.74 1.00 50.06
CA PHE A 105 -18.34 -0.08 50.97
C PHE A 105 -17.16 0.30 51.86
N PHE A 106 -16.25 1.15 51.37
CA PHE A 106 -15.07 1.60 52.11
C PHE A 106 -15.25 2.99 52.76
N LYS A 107 -16.48 3.48 52.83
CA LYS A 107 -16.87 4.68 53.60
C LYS A 107 -17.38 4.28 54.98
#